data_AF-A0A2K4AES4-F1
#
_entry.id   AF-A0A2K4AES4-F1
#
_cell.length_a   1.000
_cell.length_b   1.000
_cell.length_c   1.000
_cell.angle_alpha   90.00
_cell.angle_beta   90.00
_cell.angle_gamma   90.00
#
_symmetry.space_group_name_H-M   'P 1'
#
loop_
_entity.id
_entity.type
_entity.pdbx_description
1 polymer ?
#
loop_
_entity_poly.entity_id
_entity_poly.type
_entity_poly.pdbx_seq_one_letter_code
_entity_poly.pdbx_strand_id
1 'polypeptide(L)' 'MKKFNGQITYTGMIEEAIEAESLEEAEIEAHDIARMEVPFDCDEYEINVEEE' A
#
# COMPACT_ATOMS: atom_id res chain seq x y z
N MET A 1 -14.75 -3.65 -9.95
CA MET A 1 -13.61 -3.45 -9.04
C MET A 1 -12.55 -4.45 -9.42
N LYS A 2 -11.33 -3.97 -9.63
CA LYS A 2 -10.14 -4.78 -9.86
C LYS A 2 -9.50 -5.07 -8.51
N LYS A 3 -8.70 -6.14 -8.44
CA LYS A 3 -7.90 -6.46 -7.28
C LYS A 3 -6.46 -6.05 -7.54
N PHE A 4 -5.86 -5.46 -6.54
CA PHE A 4 -4.46 -5.08 -6.53
C PHE A 4 -3.80 -5.66 -5.30
N ASN A 5 -2.57 -6.10 -5.43
CA ASN A 5 -1.70 -6.40 -4.31
C ASN A 5 -0.90 -5.14 -3.98
N GLY A 6 -1.11 -4.60 -2.77
CA GLY A 6 -0.33 -3.50 -2.22
C GLY A 6 0.72 -4.03 -1.27
N GLN A 7 1.99 -3.73 -1.56
CA GLN A 7 3.13 -4.06 -0.69
C GLN A 7 3.77 -2.78 -0.18
N ILE A 8 3.86 -2.65 1.15
CA ILE A 8 4.49 -1.53 1.84
C ILE A 8 5.71 -2.06 2.58
N THR A 9 6.90 -1.66 2.12
CA THR A 9 8.17 -2.09 2.70
C THR A 9 8.77 -0.97 3.52
N TYR A 10 9.10 -1.28 4.77
CA TYR A 10 9.79 -0.41 5.72
C TYR A 10 10.88 -1.24 6.44
N THR A 11 11.17 -0.96 7.72
CA THR A 11 11.95 -1.89 8.56
C THR A 11 11.28 -3.28 8.69
N GLY A 12 10.03 -3.43 8.26
CA GLY A 12 9.29 -4.67 8.01
C GLY A 12 8.54 -4.65 6.67
N MET A 13 7.49 -5.46 6.53
CA MET A 13 6.69 -5.55 5.30
C MET A 13 5.21 -5.73 5.67
N ILE A 14 4.33 -4.99 5.00
CA ILE A 14 2.87 -5.17 5.01
C ILE A 14 2.46 -5.53 3.58
N GLU A 15 1.65 -6.58 3.44
CA GLU A 15 1.03 -6.99 2.17
C GLU A 15 -0.48 -7.02 2.37
N GLU A 16 -1.21 -6.29 1.53
CA GLU A 16 -2.65 -6.09 1.63
C GLU A 16 -3.32 -6.24 0.26
N ALA A 17 -4.56 -6.75 0.26
CA ALA A 17 -5.36 -6.90 -0.95
C ALA A 17 -6.29 -5.68 -1.09
N ILE A 18 -6.07 -4.89 -2.14
CA ILE A 18 -6.77 -3.62 -2.38
C ILE A 18 -7.80 -3.81 -3.49
N GLU A 19 -9.07 -3.52 -3.19
CA GLU A 19 -10.14 -3.48 -4.19
C GLU A 19 -10.35 -2.03 -4.65
N ALA A 20 -10.00 -1.74 -5.91
CA ALA A 20 -10.10 -0.39 -6.49
C ALA A 20 -10.59 -0.42 -7.94
N GLU A 21 -11.03 0.72 -8.48
CA GLU A 21 -11.42 0.83 -9.89
C GLU A 21 -10.23 1.06 -10.82
N SER A 22 -9.12 1.60 -10.30
CA SER A 22 -7.92 1.95 -11.06
C SER A 22 -6.63 1.78 -10.24
N LEU A 23 -5.47 1.75 -10.92
CA LEU A 23 -4.17 1.72 -10.26
C LEU A 23 -3.94 2.98 -9.40
N GLU A 24 -4.35 4.15 -9.89
CA GLU A 24 -4.23 5.42 -9.17
C GLU A 24 -5.02 5.38 -7.85
N GLU A 25 -6.24 4.84 -7.86
CA GLU A 25 -7.04 4.65 -6.65
C GLU A 25 -6.41 3.63 -5.70
N ALA A 26 -5.84 2.54 -6.23
CA ALA A 26 -5.13 1.56 -5.42
C ALA A 26 -3.85 2.11 -4.77
N GLU A 27 -3.12 2.98 -5.47
CA GLU A 27 -1.95 3.70 -4.93
C GLU A 27 -2.34 4.65 -3.79
N ILE A 28 -3.47 5.36 -3.94
CA ILE A 28 -4.01 6.23 -2.88
C ILE A 28 -4.36 5.40 -1.64
N GLU A 29 -5.07 4.29 -1.81
CA GLU A 29 -5.44 3.42 -0.69
C GLU A 29 -4.20 2.83 -0.01
N ALA A 30 -3.21 2.38 -0.78
CA ALA A 30 -1.95 1.89 -0.24
C ALA A 30 -1.19 2.97 0.57
N HIS A 31 -1.23 4.23 0.12
CA HIS A 31 -0.68 5.36 0.88
C HIS A 31 -1.43 5.64 2.17
N ASP A 32 -2.75 5.49 2.18
CA ASP A 32 -3.56 5.66 3.38
C ASP A 32 -3.29 4.52 4.39
N ILE A 33 -3.17 3.27 3.92
CA ILE A 33 -2.72 2.13 4.75
C ILE A 33 -1.33 2.41 5.33
N ALA A 34 -0.37 2.87 4.52
CA ALA A 34 0.97 3.17 5.00
C ALA A 34 0.95 4.21 6.12
N ARG A 35 0.11 5.25 6.01
CA ARG A 35 -0.03 6.27 7.07
C ARG A 35 -0.70 5.75 8.34
N MET A 36 -1.51 4.70 8.25
CA MET A 36 -2.20 4.12 9.41
C MET A 36 -1.37 3.03 10.10
N GLU A 37 -0.61 2.23 9.35
CA GLU A 37 0.06 1.03 9.86
C GLU A 37 1.58 1.16 9.99
N VAL A 38 2.23 1.99 9.17
CA VAL A 38 3.68 2.19 9.30
C VAL A 38 3.95 2.95 10.61
N PRO A 39 4.92 2.50 11.44
CA PRO A 39 5.26 3.19 12.68
C PRO A 39 5.59 4.67 12.46
N PHE A 40 5.10 5.55 13.33
CA PHE A 40 5.28 7.01 13.22
C PHE A 40 6.75 7.48 13.20
N ASP A 41 7.67 6.64 13.68
CA ASP A 41 9.11 6.84 13.69
C ASP A 41 9.82 6.31 12.43
N CYS A 42 9.07 5.83 11.45
CA CYS A 42 9.60 5.39 10.17
C CYS A 42 9.69 6.57 9.18
N ASP A 43 10.90 7.06 8.97
CA ASP A 43 11.16 8.20 8.07
C ASP A 43 11.10 7.82 6.58
N GLU A 44 11.26 6.54 6.24
CA GLU A 44 11.34 6.03 4.86
C GLU A 44 10.57 4.70 4.70
N TYR A 45 9.68 4.66 3.71
CA TYR A 45 9.01 3.45 3.25
C TYR A 45 8.84 3.48 1.73
N GLU A 46 8.70 2.30 1.12
CA GLU A 46 8.40 2.12 -0.29
C GLU A 46 7.03 1.45 -0.45
N ILE A 47 6.23 1.92 -1.42
CA ILE A 47 4.93 1.32 -1.77
C ILE A 47 5.01 0.79 -3.19
N ASN A 48 4.63 -0.47 -3.36
CA ASN A 48 4.43 -1.10 -4.67
C ASN A 48 2.99 -1.58 -4.78
N VAL A 49 2.34 -1.28 -5.91
CA VAL A 49 0.98 -1.73 -6.20
C VAL A 49 0.98 -2.45 -7.55
N GLU A 50 0.53 -3.70 -7.55
CA GLU A 50 0.45 -4.55 -8.74
C GLU A 50 -1.00 -5.05 -8.92
N GLU A 51 -1.51 -5.06 -10.15
CA GLU A 51 -2.81 -5.68 -10.45
C GLU A 51 -2.69 -7.21 -10.32
N GLU A 52 -3.62 -7.85 -9.59
CA GLU A 52 -3.62 -9.30 -9.31
C GLU A 52 -4.03 -10.15 -10.51
#